data_AF-A0A1F9KPR8-F1
#
_entry.id   AF-A0A1F9KPR8-F1
#
_cell.length_a   1.000
_cell.length_b   1.000
_cell.length_c   1.000
_cell.angle_alpha   90.00
_cell.angle_beta   90.00
_cell.angle_gamma   90.00
#
_symmetry.space_group_name_H-M   'P 1'
#
loop_
_entity.id
_entity.type
_entity.pdbx_description
1 polymer ?
#
loop_
_entity_poly.entity_id
_entity_poly.type
_entity_poly.pdbx_seq_one_letter_code
_entity_poly.pdbx_strand_id
1 'polypeptide(L)'
;MPTRPIDLNDIKGRIAEALVESIFRRAKFQMTRFGRESDLRGMLKAGRDESFTPDFLAMKEVVADSPGVYETHMVEVKYRSNLVKYLALEKKRGKASELIQAKQKWPHLCLVFVTENAGEKRSCFQALDLSAFEPGKFLRTVDLYEIRRFDLFPHNVQQHEELARKLFGLLSEIKASIP
;
A
#
# COMPACT_ATOMS: atom_id res chain seq x y z
N MET A 1 -9.93 11.51 -31.44
CA MET A 1 -10.37 10.75 -30.24
C MET A 1 -10.43 11.70 -29.07
N PRO A 2 -11.51 11.74 -28.26
CA PRO A 2 -11.53 12.59 -27.09
C PRO A 2 -10.46 12.10 -26.09
N THR A 3 -9.57 13.00 -25.68
CA THR A 3 -8.58 12.72 -24.63
C THR A 3 -9.32 12.49 -23.32
N ARG A 4 -9.20 11.28 -22.75
CA ARG A 4 -9.78 10.95 -21.44
C ARG A 4 -9.23 11.98 -20.42
N PRO A 5 -10.08 12.60 -19.59
CA PRO A 5 -9.60 13.52 -18.57
C PRO A 5 -8.57 12.82 -17.68
N ILE A 6 -7.48 13.51 -17.34
CA ILE A 6 -6.47 12.98 -16.43
C ILE A 6 -7.12 12.76 -15.07
N ASP A 7 -7.15 11.51 -14.61
CA ASP A 7 -7.56 11.20 -13.25
C ASP A 7 -6.39 11.44 -12.29
N LEU A 8 -6.43 12.57 -11.58
CA LEU A 8 -5.38 12.93 -10.62
C LEU A 8 -5.29 11.94 -9.45
N ASN A 9 -6.37 11.24 -9.08
CA ASN A 9 -6.30 10.23 -8.02
C ASN A 9 -5.55 8.99 -8.51
N ASP A 10 -5.67 8.64 -9.79
CA ASP A 10 -4.87 7.56 -10.40
C ASP A 10 -3.38 7.92 -10.40
N ILE A 11 -3.03 9.17 -10.78
CA ILE A 11 -1.65 9.66 -10.69
C ILE A 11 -1.14 9.61 -9.24
N LYS A 12 -1.92 10.09 -8.27
CA LYS A 12 -1.56 10.02 -6.85
C LYS A 12 -1.39 8.57 -6.39
N GLY A 13 -2.21 7.64 -6.88
CA GLY A 13 -2.05 6.19 -6.66
C GLY A 13 -0.72 5.66 -7.16
N ARG A 14 -0.35 5.97 -8.40
CA ARG A 14 0.94 5.54 -8.99
C ARG A 14 2.15 6.15 -8.29
N ILE A 15 2.05 7.39 -7.85
CA ILE A 15 3.09 8.04 -7.03
C ILE A 15 3.18 7.35 -5.66
N ALA A 16 2.05 7.04 -5.03
CA ALA A 16 2.02 6.32 -3.76
C ALA A 16 2.71 4.95 -3.87
N GLU A 17 2.41 4.16 -4.91
CA GLU A 17 3.12 2.90 -5.19
C GLU A 17 4.63 3.08 -5.29
N ALA A 18 5.08 4.07 -6.08
CA ALA A 18 6.50 4.32 -6.29
C ALA A 18 7.23 4.76 -5.01
N LEU A 19 6.57 5.57 -4.18
CA LEU A 19 7.12 5.99 -2.88
C LEU A 19 7.23 4.81 -1.91
N VAL A 20 6.20 3.97 -1.82
CA VAL A 20 6.23 2.76 -0.99
C VAL A 20 7.32 1.81 -1.48
N GLU A 21 7.41 1.57 -2.78
CA GLU A 21 8.49 0.76 -3.35
C GLU A 21 9.89 1.29 -2.96
N SER A 22 10.10 2.61 -3.07
CA SER A 22 11.35 3.26 -2.68
C SER A 22 11.66 3.11 -1.18
N ILE A 23 10.65 3.27 -0.31
CA ILE A 23 10.79 3.05 1.14
C ILE A 23 11.31 1.63 1.43
N PHE A 24 10.67 0.62 0.84
CA PHE A 24 11.03 -0.78 1.04
C PHE A 24 12.40 -1.10 0.45
N ARG A 25 12.73 -0.62 -0.76
CA ARG A 25 14.06 -0.81 -1.37
C ARG A 25 15.19 -0.25 -0.51
N ARG A 26 14.98 0.91 0.12
CA ARG A 26 15.96 1.48 1.07
C ARG A 26 16.13 0.63 2.33
N ALA A 27 15.09 -0.09 2.75
CA ALA A 27 15.16 -1.11 3.80
C ALA A 27 15.65 -2.49 3.29
N LYS A 28 16.30 -2.52 2.12
CA LYS A 28 16.92 -3.70 1.49
C LYS A 28 15.94 -4.79 1.05
N PHE A 29 14.66 -4.46 0.87
CA PHE A 29 13.74 -5.37 0.20
C PHE A 29 13.99 -5.39 -1.30
N GLN A 30 14.01 -6.58 -1.89
CA GLN A 30 13.78 -6.78 -3.30
C GLN A 30 12.28 -6.67 -3.56
N MET A 31 11.90 -5.70 -4.39
CA MET A 31 10.49 -5.43 -4.70
C MET A 31 10.16 -5.90 -6.10
N THR A 32 9.19 -6.78 -6.21
CA THR A 32 8.65 -7.28 -7.47
C THR A 32 7.20 -6.85 -7.64
N ARG A 33 6.86 -6.22 -8.77
CA ARG A 33 5.48 -5.79 -9.05
C ARG A 33 4.66 -6.93 -9.63
N PHE A 34 3.55 -7.29 -8.99
CA PHE A 34 2.65 -8.27 -9.55
C PHE A 34 1.99 -7.76 -10.84
N GLY A 35 1.69 -8.67 -11.78
CA GLY A 35 0.96 -8.34 -13.01
C GLY A 35 1.77 -7.63 -14.11
N ARG A 36 3.02 -7.21 -13.86
CA ARG A 36 3.95 -6.72 -14.91
C ARG A 36 5.03 -7.72 -15.29
N GLU A 37 5.43 -8.60 -14.37
CA GLU A 37 6.35 -9.70 -14.68
C GLU A 37 5.58 -10.91 -15.20
N SER A 38 6.05 -11.48 -16.32
CA SER A 38 5.47 -12.65 -16.99
C SER A 38 5.35 -13.85 -16.07
N ASP A 39 6.30 -13.98 -15.16
CA ASP A 39 6.53 -15.20 -14.39
C ASP A 39 5.54 -15.28 -13.20
N LEU A 40 5.25 -14.14 -12.57
CA LEU A 40 4.21 -14.04 -11.53
C LEU A 40 2.79 -14.12 -12.08
N ARG A 41 2.56 -13.68 -13.33
CA ARG A 41 1.27 -13.87 -14.00
C ARG A 41 0.92 -15.35 -14.17
N GLY A 42 1.91 -16.21 -14.40
CA GLY A 42 1.72 -17.67 -14.50
C GLY A 42 1.26 -18.29 -13.19
N MET A 43 1.86 -17.88 -12.07
CA MET A 43 1.51 -18.38 -10.73
C MET A 43 0.14 -17.90 -10.24
N LEU A 44 -0.27 -16.67 -10.60
CA LEU A 44 -1.57 -16.10 -10.23
C LEU A 44 -2.75 -16.63 -11.06
N LYS A 45 -2.50 -17.09 -12.30
CA LYS A 45 -3.54 -17.64 -13.20
C LYS A 45 -4.14 -18.97 -12.74
N ALA A 46 -3.57 -19.63 -11.74
CA ALA A 46 -4.13 -20.84 -11.14
C ALA A 46 -5.40 -20.57 -10.28
N GLY A 47 -5.73 -19.30 -10.01
CA GLY A 47 -7.00 -18.89 -9.40
C GLY A 47 -7.84 -18.07 -10.38
N ARG A 48 -9.02 -18.56 -10.77
CA ARG A 48 -10.00 -17.86 -11.63
C ARG A 48 -10.68 -16.67 -10.93
N ASP A 49 -9.92 -15.73 -10.37
CA ASP A 49 -10.51 -14.53 -9.78
C ASP A 49 -9.59 -13.31 -9.91
N GLU A 50 -9.88 -12.49 -10.92
CA GLU A 50 -9.13 -11.29 -11.34
C GLU A 50 -9.24 -10.11 -10.34
N SER A 51 -10.08 -10.22 -9.31
CA SER A 51 -10.57 -9.04 -8.59
C SER A 51 -9.64 -8.46 -7.52
N PHE A 52 -8.58 -9.17 -7.10
CA PHE A 52 -7.67 -8.67 -6.07
C PHE A 52 -6.31 -9.36 -6.12
N THR A 53 -5.31 -8.67 -6.66
CA THR A 53 -3.89 -9.09 -6.72
C THR A 53 -3.07 -8.01 -6.03
N PRO A 54 -2.18 -8.35 -5.07
CA PRO A 54 -1.33 -7.37 -4.40
C PRO A 54 -0.49 -6.58 -5.39
N ASP A 55 -0.12 -5.33 -5.11
CA ASP A 55 0.78 -4.56 -5.97
C ASP A 55 2.22 -5.11 -5.99
N PHE A 56 2.72 -5.56 -4.84
CA PHE A 56 4.11 -6.00 -4.67
C PHE A 56 4.26 -7.33 -3.92
N LEU A 57 5.26 -8.10 -4.35
CA LEU A 57 5.97 -9.07 -3.53
C LEU A 57 7.27 -8.41 -3.03
N ALA A 58 7.40 -8.28 -1.72
CA ALA A 58 8.58 -7.74 -1.06
C ALA A 58 9.38 -8.89 -0.43
N MET A 59 10.65 -9.04 -0.82
CA MET A 59 11.53 -10.10 -0.32
C MET A 59 12.71 -9.49 0.42
N LYS A 60 12.99 -9.94 1.65
CA LYS A 60 14.17 -9.53 2.41
C LYS A 60 14.97 -10.77 2.76
N GLU A 61 16.26 -10.75 2.46
CA GLU A 61 17.15 -11.85 2.83
C GLU A 61 17.21 -11.93 4.36
N VAL A 62 16.93 -13.11 4.89
CA VAL A 62 17.05 -13.41 6.30
C VAL A 62 18.52 -13.71 6.56
N VAL A 63 19.11 -13.01 7.53
CA VAL A 63 20.43 -13.36 8.03
C VAL A 63 20.30 -14.63 8.85
N ALA A 64 20.39 -15.76 8.15
CA ALA A 64 20.51 -17.10 8.71
C ALA A 64 21.90 -17.65 8.39
N ASP A 65 22.29 -18.77 9.01
CA ASP A 65 23.56 -19.46 8.75
C ASP A 65 23.70 -20.01 7.30
N SER A 66 22.73 -19.71 6.42
CA SER A 66 22.73 -20.09 5.02
C SER A 66 22.28 -18.91 4.13
N PRO A 67 23.12 -18.46 3.19
CA PRO A 67 22.74 -17.42 2.24
C PRO A 67 21.60 -17.88 1.33
N GLY A 68 20.76 -16.94 0.90
CA GLY A 68 19.67 -17.21 -0.05
C GLY A 68 18.32 -17.61 0.55
N VAL A 69 18.13 -17.47 1.87
CA VAL A 69 16.80 -17.58 2.50
C VAL A 69 16.13 -16.21 2.53
N TYR A 70 14.92 -16.10 1.98
CA TYR A 70 14.19 -14.84 1.90
C TYR A 70 12.87 -14.92 2.66
N GLU A 71 12.59 -13.89 3.47
CA GLU A 71 11.25 -13.65 3.99
C GLU A 71 10.43 -12.89 2.93
N THR A 72 9.22 -13.35 2.65
CA THR A 72 8.34 -12.81 1.62
C THR A 72 7.12 -12.13 2.21
N HIS A 73 6.80 -10.93 1.73
CA HIS A 73 5.65 -10.15 2.18
C HIS A 73 4.84 -9.66 0.99
N MET A 74 3.52 -9.86 1.02
CA MET A 74 2.61 -9.27 0.03
C MET A 74 2.20 -7.88 0.49
N VAL A 75 2.36 -6.89 -0.39
CA VAL A 75 2.06 -5.50 -0.10
C VAL A 75 1.12 -4.95 -1.15
N GLU A 76 0.03 -4.35 -0.70
CA GLU A 76 -0.95 -3.63 -1.53
C GLU A 76 -0.95 -2.16 -1.14
N VAL A 77 -0.86 -1.26 -2.12
CA VAL A 77 -0.76 0.17 -1.91
C VAL A 77 -2.04 0.87 -2.34
N LYS A 78 -2.65 1.64 -1.44
CA LYS A 78 -3.88 2.40 -1.73
C LYS A 78 -3.72 3.86 -1.36
N TYR A 79 -3.77 4.74 -2.35
CA TYR A 79 -3.97 6.16 -2.08
C TYR A 79 -5.42 6.42 -1.61
N ARG A 80 -5.59 7.15 -0.51
CA ARG A 80 -6.89 7.56 0.05
C ARG A 80 -6.78 8.99 0.59
N SER A 81 -7.47 9.93 -0.06
CA SER A 81 -7.50 11.34 0.39
C SER A 81 -8.12 11.53 1.78
N ASN A 82 -9.02 10.64 2.19
CA ASN A 82 -9.59 10.61 3.53
C ASN A 82 -9.67 9.15 4.03
N LEU A 83 -8.58 8.72 4.67
CA LEU A 83 -8.45 7.37 5.20
C LEU A 83 -9.49 7.06 6.29
N VAL A 84 -9.79 8.02 7.17
CA VAL A 84 -10.78 7.85 8.25
C VAL A 84 -12.16 7.54 7.68
N LYS A 85 -12.60 8.30 6.67
CA LYS A 85 -13.88 8.06 5.99
C LYS A 85 -13.90 6.71 5.29
N TYR A 86 -12.80 6.32 4.64
CA TYR A 86 -12.67 5.01 4.00
C TYR A 86 -12.83 3.86 5.02
N LEU A 87 -12.10 3.88 6.13
CA LEU A 87 -12.17 2.84 7.16
C LEU A 87 -13.56 2.77 7.81
N ALA A 88 -14.23 3.91 7.99
CA ALA A 88 -15.60 3.95 8.49
C ALA A 88 -16.59 3.29 7.51
N LEU A 89 -16.41 3.47 6.20
CA LEU A 89 -17.22 2.81 5.18
C LEU A 89 -16.97 1.30 5.14
N GLU A 90 -15.71 0.89 5.22
CA GLU A 90 -15.34 -0.54 5.29
C GLU A 90 -15.96 -1.22 6.50
N LYS A 91 -15.96 -0.56 7.67
CA LYS A 91 -16.66 -1.06 8.86
C LYS A 91 -18.17 -1.22 8.62
N LYS A 92 -18.81 -0.22 7.99
CA LYS A 92 -20.27 -0.24 7.71
C LYS A 92 -20.66 -1.34 6.70
N ARG A 93 -19.79 -1.64 5.74
CA ARG A 93 -20.02 -2.68 4.72
C ARG A 93 -20.06 -4.09 5.33
N GLY A 94 -19.50 -4.31 6.51
CA GLY A 94 -19.51 -5.62 7.17
C GLY A 94 -18.95 -6.70 6.26
N LYS A 95 -19.69 -7.78 6.02
CA LYS A 95 -19.28 -8.89 5.14
C LYS A 95 -18.96 -8.47 3.70
N ALA A 96 -19.51 -7.36 3.23
CA ALA A 96 -19.22 -6.81 1.89
C ALA A 96 -17.96 -5.92 1.86
N SER A 97 -17.21 -5.82 2.95
CA SER A 97 -15.96 -5.06 3.04
C SER A 97 -14.90 -5.62 2.09
N GLU A 98 -14.22 -4.73 1.37
CA GLU A 98 -13.03 -5.04 0.56
C GLU A 98 -11.91 -5.62 1.44
N LEU A 99 -11.76 -5.10 2.68
CA LEU A 99 -10.76 -5.61 3.63
C LEU A 99 -11.03 -7.05 4.08
N ILE A 100 -12.32 -7.42 4.28
CA ILE A 100 -12.68 -8.79 4.63
C ILE A 100 -12.43 -9.73 3.47
N GLN A 101 -12.83 -9.34 2.25
CA GLN A 101 -12.58 -10.14 1.04
C GLN A 101 -11.07 -10.29 0.77
N ALA A 102 -10.30 -9.21 0.93
CA ALA A 102 -8.85 -9.23 0.82
C ALA A 102 -8.21 -10.16 1.86
N LYS A 103 -8.66 -10.17 3.12
CA LYS A 103 -8.15 -11.08 4.15
C LYS A 103 -8.47 -12.54 3.83
N GLN A 104 -9.66 -12.83 3.28
CA GLN A 104 -10.03 -14.19 2.88
C GLN A 104 -9.13 -14.72 1.76
N LYS A 105 -8.79 -13.87 0.79
CA LYS A 105 -7.94 -14.24 -0.35
C LYS A 105 -6.45 -14.22 -0.01
N TRP A 106 -6.02 -13.23 0.77
CA TRP A 106 -4.63 -12.95 1.13
C TRP A 106 -4.49 -12.68 2.64
N PRO A 107 -4.50 -13.73 3.48
CA PRO A 107 -4.52 -13.57 4.95
C PRO A 107 -3.30 -12.84 5.52
N HIS A 108 -2.17 -12.84 4.81
CA HIS A 108 -0.91 -12.22 5.21
C HIS A 108 -0.60 -10.91 4.46
N LEU A 109 -1.59 -10.33 3.79
CA LEU A 109 -1.41 -9.07 3.07
C LEU A 109 -1.17 -7.90 4.03
N CYS A 110 -0.22 -7.05 3.69
CA CYS A 110 -0.12 -5.72 4.27
C CYS A 110 -0.69 -4.67 3.33
N LEU A 111 -1.74 -3.98 3.77
CA LEU A 111 -2.28 -2.82 3.07
C LEU A 111 -1.54 -1.58 3.54
N VAL A 112 -0.90 -0.86 2.62
CA VAL A 112 -0.25 0.43 2.86
C VAL A 112 -1.13 1.52 2.27
N PHE A 113 -1.73 2.31 3.14
CA PHE A 113 -2.48 3.50 2.77
C PHE A 113 -1.56 4.71 2.70
N VAL A 114 -1.68 5.48 1.62
CA VAL A 114 -1.04 6.79 1.49
C VAL A 114 -2.12 7.85 1.52
N THR A 115 -2.05 8.77 2.47
CA THR A 115 -3.11 9.77 2.74
C THR A 115 -2.54 11.16 2.99
N GLU A 116 -3.15 12.19 2.39
CA GLU A 116 -2.83 13.59 2.70
C GLU A 116 -3.39 14.03 4.06
N ASN A 117 -4.33 13.27 4.62
CA ASN A 117 -5.01 13.56 5.87
C ASN A 117 -4.84 12.41 6.86
N ALA A 118 -3.63 12.28 7.42
CA ALA A 118 -3.29 11.25 8.40
C ALA A 118 -3.70 11.61 9.84
N GLY A 119 -3.98 12.89 10.11
CA GLY A 119 -4.13 13.44 11.45
C GLY A 119 -2.79 13.94 12.03
N GLU A 120 -2.86 14.69 13.14
CA GLU A 120 -1.67 15.23 13.81
C GLU A 120 -0.75 14.10 14.31
N LYS A 121 0.57 14.27 14.10
CA LYS A 121 1.62 13.32 14.53
C LYS A 121 1.53 11.91 13.92
N ARG A 122 0.72 11.72 12.87
CA ARG A 122 0.62 10.46 12.13
C ARG A 122 1.33 10.58 10.79
N SER A 123 2.01 9.51 10.40
CA SER A 123 2.64 9.43 9.09
C SER A 123 1.60 9.43 7.96
N CYS A 124 1.89 10.05 6.81
CA CYS A 124 1.07 9.89 5.60
C CYS A 124 1.11 8.48 5.04
N PHE A 125 2.08 7.65 5.46
CA PHE A 125 2.14 6.20 5.19
C PHE A 125 1.60 5.42 6.38
N GLN A 126 0.39 4.91 6.22
CA GLN A 126 -0.35 4.16 7.24
C GLN A 126 -0.47 2.71 6.79
N ALA A 127 -0.31 1.75 7.70
CA ALA A 127 -0.37 0.32 7.38
C ALA A 127 -1.49 -0.39 8.14
N LEU A 128 -2.07 -1.39 7.49
CA LEU A 128 -2.95 -2.38 8.09
C LEU A 128 -2.41 -3.78 7.73
N ASP A 129 -1.99 -4.52 8.75
CA ASP A 129 -1.63 -5.93 8.60
C ASP A 129 -2.90 -6.79 8.67
N LEU A 130 -3.29 -7.39 7.54
CA LEU A 130 -4.50 -8.21 7.50
C LEU A 130 -4.37 -9.48 8.33
N SER A 131 -3.16 -9.95 8.67
CA SER A 131 -3.02 -11.11 9.54
C SER A 131 -3.50 -10.82 10.96
N ALA A 132 -3.20 -9.63 11.47
CA ALA A 132 -3.65 -9.13 12.78
C ALA A 132 -5.06 -8.52 12.77
N PHE A 133 -5.65 -8.30 11.59
CA PHE A 133 -7.01 -7.76 11.48
C PHE A 133 -8.06 -8.79 11.90
N GLU A 134 -8.92 -8.43 12.84
CA GLU A 134 -10.08 -9.23 13.25
C GLU A 134 -11.39 -8.57 12.78
N PRO A 135 -12.22 -9.29 11.99
CA PRO A 135 -13.54 -8.79 11.59
C PRO A 135 -14.40 -8.38 12.79
N GLY A 136 -15.00 -7.20 12.74
CA GLY A 136 -15.85 -6.67 13.80
C GLY A 136 -15.11 -5.85 14.89
N LYS A 137 -13.77 -5.96 14.98
CA LYS A 137 -12.97 -5.03 15.80
C LYS A 137 -12.78 -3.68 15.10
N PHE A 138 -12.38 -2.66 15.86
CA PHE A 138 -12.06 -1.36 15.30
C PHE A 138 -10.86 -1.47 14.34
N LEU A 139 -11.10 -1.10 13.08
CA LEU A 139 -10.06 -0.93 12.08
C LEU A 139 -9.17 0.25 12.48
N ARG A 140 -7.96 -0.05 12.94
CA ARG A 140 -6.94 0.96 13.24
C ARG A 140 -5.69 0.65 12.43
N THR A 141 -5.24 1.65 11.69
CA THR A 141 -3.92 1.60 11.04
C THR A 141 -2.84 1.98 12.03
N VAL A 142 -1.62 1.56 11.76
CA VAL A 142 -0.40 2.03 12.42
C VAL A 142 0.44 2.81 11.41
N ASP A 143 1.44 3.55 11.88
CA ASP A 143 2.38 4.18 10.96
C ASP A 143 3.21 3.06 10.29
N LEU A 144 3.55 3.20 9.00
CA LEU A 144 4.16 2.10 8.24
C LEU A 144 5.43 1.54 8.90
N TYR A 145 6.24 2.41 9.51
CA TYR A 145 7.46 2.01 10.21
C TYR A 145 7.22 1.25 11.54
N GLU A 146 6.00 1.23 12.06
CA GLU A 146 5.66 0.50 13.29
C GLU A 146 5.42 -1.01 13.01
N ILE A 147 5.29 -1.41 11.74
CA ILE A 147 5.18 -2.81 11.34
C ILE A 147 6.54 -3.49 11.50
N ARG A 148 6.76 -4.11 12.65
CA ARG A 148 8.07 -4.67 13.06
C ARG A 148 8.71 -5.61 12.05
N ARG A 149 7.93 -6.46 11.36
CA ARG A 149 8.46 -7.39 10.36
C ARG A 149 9.11 -6.70 9.15
N PHE A 150 8.78 -5.45 8.90
CA PHE A 150 9.42 -4.70 7.81
C PHE A 150 10.71 -4.01 8.25
N ASP A 151 10.91 -3.79 9.56
CA ASP A 151 12.14 -3.19 10.08
C ASP A 151 12.52 -1.91 9.31
N LEU A 152 11.52 -1.05 9.11
CA LEU A 152 11.69 0.21 8.38
C LEU A 152 12.17 1.28 9.35
N PHE A 153 13.17 2.04 8.92
CA PHE A 153 13.64 3.17 9.70
C PHE A 153 12.65 4.36 9.64
N PRO A 154 12.24 4.94 10.78
CA PRO A 154 11.29 6.07 10.79
C PRO A 154 11.75 7.26 9.96
N HIS A 155 13.04 7.59 10.00
CA HIS A 155 13.62 8.69 9.20
C HIS A 155 13.45 8.48 7.69
N ASN A 156 13.51 7.23 7.23
CA ASN A 156 13.31 6.90 5.82
C ASN A 156 11.87 7.19 5.41
N VAL A 157 10.90 6.78 6.22
CA VAL A 157 9.48 7.08 5.97
C VAL A 157 9.24 8.59 5.96
N GLN A 158 9.75 9.32 6.96
CA GLN A 158 9.60 10.78 7.08
C GLN A 158 10.11 11.54 5.84
N GLN A 159 11.28 11.19 5.32
CA GLN A 159 11.80 11.79 4.08
C GLN A 159 10.86 11.58 2.89
N HIS A 160 10.24 10.40 2.78
CA HIS A 160 9.26 10.13 1.74
C HIS A 160 7.94 10.87 1.98
N GLU A 161 7.60 11.20 3.24
CA GLU A 161 6.41 12.00 3.55
C GLU A 161 6.55 13.42 3.05
N GLU A 162 7.73 14.02 3.25
CA GLU A 162 8.04 15.35 2.73
C GLU A 162 7.93 15.39 1.20
N LEU A 163 8.43 14.36 0.52
CA LEU A 163 8.31 14.23 -0.93
C LEU A 163 6.85 14.03 -1.35
N ALA A 164 6.10 13.16 -0.67
CA ALA A 164 4.69 12.92 -0.95
C ALA A 164 3.86 14.21 -0.85
N ARG A 165 4.07 14.99 0.22
CA ARG A 165 3.38 16.28 0.43
C ARG A 165 3.67 17.27 -0.69
N LYS A 166 4.93 17.38 -1.13
CA LYS A 166 5.31 18.25 -2.26
C LYS A 166 4.62 17.81 -3.56
N LEU A 167 4.71 16.52 -3.90
CA LEU A 167 4.13 15.98 -5.13
C LEU A 167 2.60 16.10 -5.16
N PHE A 168 1.93 15.77 -4.06
CA PHE A 168 0.47 15.84 -4.00
C PHE A 168 -0.05 17.27 -3.92
N GLY A 169 0.71 18.19 -3.31
CA GLY A 169 0.44 19.63 -3.35
C GLY A 169 0.42 20.15 -4.78
N LEU A 170 1.48 19.89 -5.55
CA LEU A 170 1.57 20.28 -6.97
C LEU A 170 0.40 19.73 -7.81
N LEU A 171 0.03 18.46 -7.61
CA LEU A 171 -1.11 17.86 -8.32
C LEU A 171 -2.45 18.51 -7.94
N SER A 172 -2.58 18.97 -6.70
CA SER A 172 -3.79 19.65 -6.24
C SER A 172 -3.89 21.07 -6.79
N GLU A 173 -2.77 21.76 -6.96
CA GLU A 173 -2.69 23.06 -7.65
C GLU A 173 -3.04 22.94 -9.15
N ILE A 174 -2.54 21.90 -9.80
CA ILE A 174 -2.90 21.60 -11.20
C ILE A 174 -4.42 21.39 -11.32
N LYS A 175 -5.03 20.64 -10.39
CA LYS A 175 -6.48 20.44 -10.36
C LYS A 175 -7.26 21.76 -10.29
N ALA A 176 -6.81 22.68 -9.43
CA ALA A 176 -7.47 23.96 -9.23
C ALA A 176 -7.32 24.91 -10.44
N SER A 177 -6.33 24.65 -11.30
CA SER A 177 -6.02 25.43 -12.50
C SER A 177 -6.73 24.94 -13.76
N ILE A 178 -7.42 23.80 -13.70
CA ILE A 178 -8.22 23.26 -14.81
C ILE A 178 -9.69 23.69 -14.59
N PRO A 179 -10.27 24.51 -15.49
CA PRO A 179 -11.65 25.00 -15.36
C PRO A 179 -12.72 23.91 -15.48
#